data_AF-A0A3P7ICT5-F1
#
_entry.id   AF-A0A3P7ICT5-F1
#
_cell.length_a   1.000
_cell.length_b   1.000
_cell.length_c   1.000
_cell.angle_alpha   90.00
_cell.angle_beta   90.00
_cell.angle_gamma   90.00
#
_symmetry.space_group_name_H-M   'P 1'
#
loop_
_entity.id
_entity.type
_entity.pdbx_description
1 polymer ?
#
loop_
_entity_poly.entity_id
_entity_poly.type
_entity_poly.pdbx_seq_one_letter_code
_entity_poly.pdbx_strand_id
1 'polypeptide(L)'
;MYLLPEKKKKVETKVHRKTLNPVFNETFIFKVAFNEITAKTLVFAVYDFDRFSKHDQIGQVLIPLGKIDLGQVIEEWKDIAPPPDDKEAVGFDVFALP
;
A
#
# COMPACT_ATOMS: atom_id res chain seq x y z
N MET A 1 4.63 -1.46 -3.29
CA MET A 1 3.16 -1.69 -3.31
C MET A 1 2.83 -3.15 -3.56
N TYR A 2 1.74 -3.65 -2.98
CA TYR A 2 1.25 -5.02 -3.19
C TYR A 2 -0.23 -5.13 -2.82
N LEU A 3 -0.88 -6.24 -3.19
CA LEU A 3 -2.26 -6.55 -2.82
C LEU A 3 -2.29 -7.56 -1.67
N LEU A 4 -3.17 -7.35 -0.69
CA LEU A 4 -3.53 -8.36 0.29
C LEU A 4 -4.74 -9.18 -0.20
N PRO A 5 -4.80 -10.49 0.13
CA PRO A 5 -3.86 -11.21 1.01
C PRO A 5 -2.53 -11.64 0.33
N GLU A 6 -2.40 -11.55 -0.99
CA GLU A 6 -1.23 -12.05 -1.72
C GLU A 6 -0.01 -11.12 -1.72
N LYS A 7 0.84 -11.21 -0.69
CA LYS A 7 2.09 -10.42 -0.57
C LYS A 7 3.18 -10.71 -1.64
N LYS A 8 2.95 -11.63 -2.59
CA LYS A 8 3.98 -12.13 -3.53
C LYS A 8 4.22 -11.21 -4.74
N LYS A 9 3.20 -10.49 -5.22
CA LYS A 9 3.32 -9.61 -6.39
C LYS A 9 3.58 -8.17 -5.94
N LYS A 10 4.82 -7.91 -5.54
CA LYS A 10 5.27 -6.57 -5.15
C LYS A 10 5.76 -5.80 -6.38
N VAL A 11 5.40 -4.53 -6.45
CA VAL A 11 5.96 -3.56 -7.39
C VAL A 11 6.55 -2.40 -6.61
N GLU A 12 7.66 -1.86 -7.09
CA GLU A 12 8.45 -0.83 -6.41
C GLU A 12 8.65 0.35 -7.35
N THR A 13 8.66 1.55 -6.78
CA THR A 13 9.01 2.78 -7.50
C THR A 13 10.52 2.91 -7.60
N LYS A 14 10.98 3.89 -8.38
CA LYS A 14 12.37 4.34 -8.31
C LYS A 14 12.68 4.92 -6.93
N VAL A 15 13.93 4.78 -6.51
CA VAL A 15 14.45 5.38 -5.29
C VAL A 15 14.79 6.85 -5.55
N HIS A 16 14.18 7.76 -4.79
CA HIS A 16 14.53 9.17 -4.77
C HIS A 16 15.44 9.44 -3.56
N ARG A 17 16.67 9.88 -3.82
CA ARG A 17 17.69 10.06 -2.76
C ARG A 17 17.67 11.48 -2.23
N LYS A 18 17.92 11.62 -0.92
CA LYS A 18 18.10 12.93 -0.24
C LYS A 18 16.90 13.88 -0.40
N THR A 19 15.68 13.34 -0.35
CA THR A 19 14.45 14.14 -0.36
C THR A 19 13.42 13.56 0.61
N LEU A 20 12.78 14.44 1.38
CA LEU A 20 11.63 14.09 2.24
C LEU A 20 10.28 14.21 1.51
N ASN A 21 10.28 14.81 0.31
CA ASN A 21 9.09 15.01 -0.51
C ASN A 21 9.33 14.42 -1.91
N PRO A 22 9.44 13.09 -2.05
CA PRO A 22 9.62 12.46 -3.34
C PRO A 22 8.38 12.61 -4.21
N VAL A 23 8.58 12.93 -5.49
CA VAL A 23 7.51 12.91 -6.51
C VAL A 23 7.82 11.78 -7.48
N PHE A 24 7.05 10.70 -7.39
CA PHE A 24 7.30 9.48 -8.17
C PHE A 24 6.73 9.56 -9.59
N ASN A 25 5.47 9.98 -9.74
CA ASN A 25 4.75 10.03 -11.03
C ASN A 25 4.86 8.72 -11.83
N GLU A 26 4.71 7.58 -11.17
CA GLU A 26 4.78 6.24 -11.77
C GLU A 26 3.40 5.58 -11.81
N THR A 27 3.17 4.75 -12.83
CA THR A 27 1.92 3.99 -13.01
C THR A 27 2.18 2.50 -12.93
N PHE A 28 1.35 1.79 -12.17
CA PHE A 28 1.45 0.34 -11.97
C PHE A 28 0.13 -0.33 -12.32
N ILE A 29 0.22 -1.52 -12.93
CA ILE A 29 -0.96 -2.29 -13.35
C ILE A 29 -1.02 -3.59 -12.55
N PHE A 30 -2.11 -3.77 -11.79
CA PHE A 30 -2.42 -5.01 -11.10
C PHE A 30 -3.53 -5.75 -11.83
N LYS A 31 -3.26 -6.99 -12.24
CA LYS A 31 -4.27 -7.88 -12.84
C LYS A 31 -4.99 -8.63 -11.72
N VAL A 32 -6.26 -8.33 -11.51
CA VAL A 32 -7.14 -8.94 -10.50
C VAL A 32 -8.45 -9.36 -11.18
N ALA A 33 -8.97 -10.53 -10.86
CA ALA A 33 -10.28 -10.95 -11.35
C ALA A 33 -11.38 -10.11 -10.71
N PHE A 34 -12.38 -9.68 -11.48
CA PHE A 34 -13.40 -8.73 -11.02
C PHE A 34 -14.12 -9.18 -9.74
N ASN A 35 -14.42 -10.47 -9.63
CA ASN A 35 -15.06 -11.08 -8.46
C ASN A 35 -14.19 -11.10 -7.19
N GLU A 36 -12.87 -10.92 -7.31
CA GLU A 36 -11.96 -10.91 -6.18
C GLU A 36 -11.67 -9.50 -5.67
N ILE A 37 -11.86 -8.47 -6.50
CA ILE A 37 -11.46 -7.08 -6.22
C ILE A 37 -11.98 -6.60 -4.88
N THR A 38 -13.26 -6.85 -4.57
CA THR A 38 -13.91 -6.37 -3.34
C THR A 38 -13.24 -6.90 -2.07
N ALA A 39 -12.58 -8.05 -2.15
CA ALA A 39 -11.85 -8.66 -1.02
C ALA A 39 -10.36 -8.27 -0.97
N LYS A 40 -9.86 -7.48 -1.92
CA LYS A 40 -8.45 -7.06 -1.96
C LYS A 40 -8.25 -5.73 -1.25
N THR A 41 -7.06 -5.59 -0.66
CA THR A 41 -6.55 -4.30 -0.15
C THR A 41 -5.24 -3.98 -0.83
N LEU A 42 -5.15 -2.82 -1.49
CA LEU A 42 -3.91 -2.30 -2.04
C LEU A 42 -3.11 -1.63 -0.92
N VAL A 43 -1.85 -2.05 -0.77
CA VAL A 43 -0.94 -1.54 0.25
C VAL A 43 0.17 -0.75 -0.40
N PHE A 44 0.30 0.51 0.00
CA PHE A 44 1.45 1.35 -0.26
C PHE A 44 2.34 1.29 0.98
N ALA A 45 3.51 0.68 0.88
CA ALA A 45 4.49 0.66 1.96
C ALA A 45 5.65 1.60 1.57
N VAL A 46 6.00 2.51 2.47
CA VAL A 46 7.02 3.53 2.26
C VAL A 46 8.26 3.13 3.05
N TYR A 47 9.40 3.10 2.38
CA TYR A 47 10.68 2.68 2.95
C TYR A 47 11.72 3.78 2.80
N ASP A 48 12.57 3.92 3.81
CA ASP A 48 13.85 4.58 3.66
C ASP A 48 14.85 3.59 3.04
N PHE A 49 15.52 4.01 1.97
CA PHE A 49 16.46 3.16 1.25
C PHE A 49 17.87 3.41 1.74
N ASP A 50 18.43 2.38 2.37
CA ASP A 50 19.83 2.33 2.76
C ASP A 50 20.66 1.43 1.86
N ARG A 51 21.87 1.89 1.51
CA ARG A 51 22.80 1.10 0.69
C ARG A 51 23.48 -0.02 1.47
N PHE A 52 23.69 0.16 2.77
CA PHE A 52 24.55 -0.70 3.59
C PHE A 52 23.83 -1.32 4.80
N SER A 53 22.58 -0.95 5.03
CA SER A 53 21.71 -1.48 6.09
C SER A 53 20.41 -2.02 5.51
N LYS A 54 19.63 -2.69 6.36
CA LYS A 54 18.25 -3.08 6.04
C LYS A 54 17.43 -1.81 5.82
N HIS A 55 16.57 -1.81 4.82
CA HIS A 55 15.63 -0.71 4.61
C HIS A 55 14.63 -0.61 5.77
N ASP A 56 14.45 0.60 6.28
CA ASP A 56 13.51 0.87 7.36
C ASP A 56 12.14 1.26 6.78
N GLN A 57 11.09 0.61 7.26
CA GLN A 57 9.73 0.97 6.85
C GLN A 57 9.30 2.22 7.61
N ILE A 58 9.09 3.31 6.88
CA ILE A 58 8.58 4.57 7.44
C ILE A 58 7.11 4.42 7.81
N GLY A 59 6.34 3.73 6.97
CA GLY A 59 4.91 3.52 7.21
C GLY A 59 4.19 2.88 6.04
N GLN A 60 2.86 2.94 6.08
CA GLN A 60 2.02 2.39 5.02
C GLN A 60 0.66 3.10 4.90
N VAL A 61 0.04 2.94 3.74
CA VAL A 61 -1.36 3.30 3.46
C VAL A 61 -2.06 2.05 2.94
N LEU A 62 -3.24 1.76 3.51
CA LEU A 62 -4.08 0.63 3.09
C LEU A 62 -5.32 1.14 2.40
N ILE A 63 -5.61 0.55 1.25
CA ILE A 63 -6.69 0.95 0.36
C ILE A 63 -7.59 -0.27 0.09
N PRO A 64 -8.67 -0.48 0.85
CA PRO A 64 -9.62 -1.55 0.60
C PRO A 64 -10.35 -1.29 -0.72
N LEU A 65 -10.10 -2.12 -1.74
CA LEU A 65 -10.63 -1.88 -3.08
C LEU A 65 -12.15 -2.07 -3.16
N GLY A 66 -12.73 -2.83 -2.23
CA GLY A 66 -14.19 -2.97 -2.12
C GLY A 66 -14.93 -1.74 -1.60
N LYS A 67 -14.22 -0.73 -1.08
CA LYS A 67 -14.82 0.53 -0.59
C LYS A 67 -14.64 1.67 -1.60
N ILE A 68 -14.24 1.36 -2.82
CA ILE A 68 -13.82 2.31 -3.83
C ILE A 68 -14.66 2.14 -5.08
N ASP A 69 -15.14 3.26 -5.64
CA ASP A 69 -15.77 3.27 -6.95
C ASP A 69 -14.71 3.24 -8.06
N LEU A 70 -14.40 2.05 -8.55
CA LEU A 70 -13.43 1.83 -9.62
C LEU A 70 -13.95 2.22 -11.02
N GLY A 71 -15.21 2.69 -11.13
CA GLY A 71 -15.75 3.24 -12.37
C GLY A 71 -15.23 4.64 -12.70
N GLN A 72 -14.54 5.29 -11.75
CA GLN A 72 -14.04 6.66 -11.87
C GLN A 72 -12.54 6.73 -11.55
N VAL A 73 -11.89 7.77 -12.07
CA VAL A 73 -10.53 8.11 -11.66
C VAL A 73 -10.60 8.77 -10.29
N ILE A 74 -9.82 8.26 -9.35
CA ILE A 74 -9.77 8.76 -7.97
C ILE A 74 -8.40 9.38 -7.74
N GLU A 75 -8.41 10.60 -7.22
CA GLU A 75 -7.24 11.35 -6.81
C GLU A 75 -7.46 11.85 -5.38
N GLU A 76 -6.75 11.26 -4.42
CA GLU A 76 -6.92 11.55 -3.00
C GLU A 76 -5.57 11.58 -2.27
N TRP A 77 -5.46 12.46 -1.28
CA TRP A 77 -4.37 12.48 -0.33
C TRP A 77 -4.71 11.62 0.89
N LYS A 78 -3.75 10.82 1.36
CA LYS A 78 -3.89 10.00 2.57
C LYS A 78 -2.65 10.09 3.43
N ASP A 79 -2.86 10.18 4.73
CA ASP A 79 -1.77 10.17 5.70
C ASP A 79 -1.11 8.79 5.76
N ILE A 80 0.21 8.79 5.93
CA ILE A 80 0.99 7.56 6.11
C ILE A 80 0.77 7.11 7.55
N ALA A 81 0.15 5.94 7.71
CA ALA A 81 0.03 5.28 9.00
C ALA A 81 1.37 4.63 9.39
N PRO A 82 1.65 4.44 10.69
CA PRO A 82 2.83 3.72 11.13
C PRO A 82 2.91 2.31 10.49
N PRO A 83 4.13 1.75 10.36
CA PRO A 83 4.28 0.39 9.88
C PRO A 83 3.53 -0.57 10.83
N PRO A 84 3.06 -1.73 10.32
CA PRO A 84 2.39 -2.70 11.16
C PRO A 84 3.37 -3.18 12.23
N ASP A 85 2.91 -3.27 13.47
CA ASP A 85 3.72 -3.85 14.54
C ASP A 85 4.11 -5.27 14.13
N ASP A 86 5.40 -5.62 14.24
CA ASP A 86 5.92 -6.95 13.88
C ASP A 86 5.24 -8.10 14.68
N LYS A 87 4.41 -7.76 15.69
CA LYS A 87 3.62 -8.67 16.52
C LYS A 87 2.13 -8.79 16.14
N GLU A 88 1.58 -7.92 15.27
CA GLU A 88 0.14 -7.86 14.94
C GLU A 88 -0.15 -8.16 13.46
N ALA A 89 0.61 -9.06 12.82
CA ALA A 89 0.23 -9.63 11.53
C ALA A 89 -1.00 -10.58 11.61
N VAL A 90 -1.88 -10.41 12.61
CA VAL A 90 -3.05 -11.27 12.87
C VAL A 90 -4.30 -10.40 13.02
N GLY A 91 -5.15 -10.42 11.98
CA GLY A 91 -6.57 -10.10 12.09
C GLY A 91 -6.94 -8.65 12.33
N PHE A 92 -7.03 -7.84 11.26
CA PHE A 92 -7.92 -6.69 11.28
C PHE A 92 -9.29 -7.13 10.77
N ASP A 93 -10.13 -7.59 11.70
CA ASP A 93 -11.56 -7.75 11.50
C ASP A 93 -12.20 -6.37 11.74
N VAL A 94 -12.35 -5.58 10.68
CA VAL A 94 -12.93 -4.24 10.77
C VAL A 94 -14.44 -4.32 10.59
N PHE A 95 -15.11 -4.98 11.54
CA PHE A 95 -16.54 -4.74 11.78
C PHE A 95 -16.68 -3.59 12.78
N ALA A 96 -16.78 -2.38 12.27
CA ALA A 96 -17.38 -1.27 12.99
C ALA A 96 -18.19 -0.44 12.00
N LEU A 97 -19.47 -0.80 11.87
CA LEU A 97 -20.54 0.12 11.52
C LEU A 97 -21.36 0.35 12.79
N PRO A 98 -21.77 1.58 13.06
CA PRO A 98 -23.18 1.87 13.26
C PRO A 98 -23.79 2.49 11.99
#